data_AF-A0A945PE96-F1
#
_entry.id   AF-A0A945PE96-F1
#
_cell.length_a   1.000
_cell.length_b   1.000
_cell.length_c   1.000
_cell.angle_alpha   90.00
_cell.angle_beta   90.00
_cell.angle_gamma   90.00
#
_symmetry.space_group_name_H-M   'P 1'
#
loop_
_entity.id
_entity.type
_entity.pdbx_description
1 polymer ?
#
loop_
_entity_poly.entity_id
_entity_poly.type
_entity_poly.pdbx_seq_one_letter_code
_entity_poly.pdbx_strand_id
1 'polypeptide(L)'
;MTESSTVTDQQLLSVLADQLNTGDVLLTPQHFVDALAVVQQQLTGMEADAPQREHFAQLVKTTNEQDPAILLAPGVENWIAKSVLGQARKAGWGITEVQEQGNQAIRDFVRGPQATALMAQLGVDVKQLNQRNCLRSVVNVISGKQDPSHRNAEARLAQLKASTPAPVAAEPAAEDHEHHRQVLSGLLTDPVDDPNEEEVEQRQQEQKAERGDLRKTQMGELVANIDNYVKLGRITEEDAEKLRKAHRVDEAIRDGKVDKQKGSKIRNSVLAGTARDRIEKGVKEALDYAVVYMQVFRSLGRIEDRFDPALKFLADNGLVVNADADDEAVGKLGEIVMALFEDVDTLKLLIDLMDKKDAEVRMIGARLPPYSHIVRRDQGRVERVAVTAEFVDQLRQQTPEDIATVLHSGDKRERARPAAAMITMTVLLGRLIKPTPIRKEIRMLKVNLIIEEFYRSSDNIEHARTQAQEFLNTRLKSLYPDMSSEESQAMQEQGQKMLEAVEQKIVAERKASGVTVTTTQMSEEEGEDGLSAEEEKMGVQIHRVPMRVAGRLRQIPQKIMPDPDDPSRHVIAQRDPETGEPVPARRRGSKRYVIKGREGWALEKE
;
A
#
# COMPACT_ATOMS: atom_id res chain seq x y z
N MET A 1 38.16 14.38 -24.50
CA MET A 1 37.03 15.28 -24.79
C MET A 1 36.21 14.61 -25.87
N THR A 2 35.28 13.76 -25.46
CA THR A 2 34.35 13.05 -26.35
C THR A 2 33.12 13.93 -26.53
N GLU A 3 32.78 14.23 -27.78
CA GLU A 3 31.59 15.00 -28.18
C GLU A 3 30.35 14.36 -27.55
N SER A 4 29.63 15.10 -26.71
CA SER A 4 28.32 14.69 -26.21
C SER A 4 27.34 14.73 -27.38
N SER A 5 26.82 13.57 -27.78
CA SER A 5 25.72 13.46 -28.75
C SER A 5 24.54 14.31 -28.27
N THR A 6 24.32 15.46 -28.91
CA THR A 6 23.18 16.32 -28.62
C THR A 6 21.94 15.72 -29.27
N VAL A 7 20.97 15.30 -28.46
CA VAL A 7 19.67 14.83 -28.95
C VAL A 7 18.93 16.00 -29.57
N THR A 8 18.42 15.80 -30.78
CA THR A 8 17.69 16.85 -31.51
C THR A 8 16.22 16.88 -31.10
N ASP A 9 15.59 18.07 -31.13
CA ASP A 9 14.16 18.25 -30.86
C ASP A 9 13.28 17.36 -31.75
N GLN A 10 13.70 17.12 -33.00
CA GLN A 10 12.99 16.23 -33.93
C GLN A 10 13.03 14.76 -33.49
N GLN A 11 14.14 14.30 -32.92
CA GLN A 11 14.23 12.95 -32.36
C GLN A 11 13.30 12.80 -31.17
N LEU A 12 13.32 13.76 -30.23
CA LEU A 12 12.42 13.78 -29.07
C LEU A 12 10.95 13.73 -29.46
N LEU A 13 10.53 14.58 -30.40
CA LEU A 13 9.15 14.62 -30.89
C LEU A 13 8.75 13.34 -31.63
N SER A 14 9.67 12.72 -32.39
CA SER A 14 9.39 11.47 -33.10
C SER A 14 9.13 10.30 -32.15
N VAL A 15 9.89 10.22 -31.05
CA VAL A 15 9.73 9.18 -30.01
C VAL A 15 8.44 9.41 -29.23
N LEU A 16 8.14 10.66 -28.88
CA LEU A 16 6.90 11.03 -28.22
C LEU A 16 5.67 10.73 -29.09
N ALA A 17 5.76 10.99 -30.40
CA ALA A 17 4.71 10.63 -31.35
C ALA A 17 4.55 9.10 -31.47
N ASP A 18 5.64 8.34 -31.42
CA ASP A 18 5.58 6.87 -31.37
C ASP A 18 4.93 6.37 -30.07
N GLN A 19 5.20 6.98 -28.91
CA GLN A 19 4.51 6.66 -27.64
C GLN A 19 2.99 6.90 -27.72
N LEU A 20 2.58 8.05 -28.26
CA LEU A 20 1.18 8.33 -28.54
C LEU A 20 0.57 7.31 -29.50
N ASN A 21 1.30 6.91 -30.54
CA ASN A 21 0.86 5.86 -31.45
C ASN A 21 0.79 4.47 -30.81
N THR A 22 1.38 4.25 -29.63
CA THR A 22 1.22 3.00 -28.86
C THR A 22 0.00 3.00 -27.93
N GLY A 23 -0.63 4.16 -27.72
CA GLY A 23 -1.86 4.29 -26.91
C GLY A 23 -1.70 5.07 -25.60
N ASP A 24 -0.60 5.79 -25.41
CA ASP A 24 -0.39 6.63 -24.23
C ASP A 24 -1.32 7.84 -24.20
N VAL A 25 -1.79 8.19 -22.99
CA VAL A 25 -2.75 9.28 -22.79
C VAL A 25 -2.01 10.49 -22.22
N LEU A 26 -1.59 11.38 -23.10
CA LEU A 26 -0.94 12.65 -22.75
C LEU A 26 -1.88 13.80 -23.10
N LEU A 27 -2.30 14.57 -22.09
CA LEU A 27 -3.35 15.59 -22.23
C LEU A 27 -2.89 16.96 -21.77
N THR A 28 -2.06 17.03 -20.73
CA THR A 28 -1.61 18.30 -20.15
C THR A 28 -0.18 18.61 -20.59
N PRO A 29 0.23 19.90 -20.60
CA PRO A 29 1.62 20.28 -20.86
C PRO A 29 2.61 19.53 -19.97
N GLN A 30 2.25 19.32 -18.69
CA GLN A 30 3.09 18.59 -17.75
C GLN A 30 3.27 17.13 -18.15
N HIS A 31 2.22 16.43 -18.61
CA HIS A 31 2.33 15.04 -19.08
C HIS A 31 3.32 14.93 -20.25
N PHE A 32 3.30 15.88 -21.18
CA PHE A 32 4.23 15.90 -22.30
C PHE A 32 5.67 16.22 -21.88
N VAL A 33 5.85 17.16 -20.93
CA VAL A 33 7.19 17.50 -20.40
C VAL A 33 7.80 16.31 -19.65
N ASP A 34 7.02 15.62 -18.84
CA ASP A 34 7.49 14.43 -18.12
C ASP A 34 7.80 13.28 -19.09
N ALA A 35 6.97 13.06 -20.11
CA ALA A 35 7.24 12.08 -21.16
C ALA A 35 8.54 12.41 -21.92
N LEU A 36 8.76 13.68 -22.29
CA LEU A 36 9.99 14.12 -22.94
C LEU A 36 11.22 14.00 -22.04
N ALA A 37 11.08 14.24 -20.73
CA ALA A 37 12.16 14.03 -19.78
C ALA A 37 12.57 12.55 -19.72
N VAL A 38 11.61 11.63 -19.74
CA VAL A 38 11.87 10.19 -19.82
C VAL A 38 12.55 9.83 -21.15
N VAL A 39 12.09 10.39 -22.27
CA VAL A 39 12.72 10.16 -23.58
C VAL A 39 14.16 10.68 -23.62
N GLN A 40 14.41 11.89 -23.10
CA GLN A 40 15.74 12.48 -23.02
C GLN A 40 16.67 11.60 -22.17
N GLN A 41 16.19 11.12 -21.03
CA GLN A 41 16.94 10.22 -20.16
C GLN A 41 17.25 8.89 -20.86
N GLN A 42 16.32 8.36 -21.65
CA GLN A 42 16.54 7.13 -22.44
C GLN A 42 17.55 7.32 -23.58
N LEU A 43 17.62 8.50 -24.19
CA LEU A 43 18.52 8.78 -25.31
C LEU A 43 19.90 9.28 -24.88
N THR A 44 20.01 9.93 -23.72
CA THR A 44 21.26 10.54 -23.24
C THR A 44 21.83 9.92 -21.97
N GLY A 45 21.03 9.15 -21.23
CA GLY A 45 21.39 8.64 -19.91
C GLY A 45 21.37 9.69 -18.80
N MET A 46 21.01 10.94 -19.09
CA MET A 46 20.98 12.05 -18.13
C MET A 46 19.55 12.47 -17.84
N GLU A 47 19.25 12.71 -16.56
CA GLU A 47 17.97 13.30 -16.16
C GLU A 47 17.84 14.73 -16.67
N ALA A 48 16.62 15.11 -17.05
CA ALA A 48 16.34 16.44 -17.52
C ALA A 48 16.35 17.45 -16.37
N ASP A 49 17.30 18.40 -16.42
CA ASP A 49 17.38 19.48 -15.45
C ASP A 49 16.25 20.51 -15.64
N ALA A 50 16.12 21.46 -14.70
CA ALA A 50 15.09 22.50 -14.75
C ALA A 50 15.09 23.31 -16.08
N PRO A 51 16.23 23.78 -16.62
CA PRO A 51 16.22 24.50 -17.90
C PRO A 51 15.87 23.60 -19.10
N GLN A 52 16.24 22.31 -19.11
CA GLN A 52 15.80 21.37 -20.15
C GLN A 52 14.30 21.11 -20.09
N ARG A 53 13.73 20.97 -18.89
CA ARG A 53 12.27 20.83 -18.71
C ARG A 53 11.51 22.07 -19.19
N GLU A 54 12.07 23.27 -18.99
CA GLU A 54 11.51 24.51 -19.54
C GLU A 54 11.59 24.54 -21.08
N HIS A 55 12.69 24.06 -21.66
CA HIS A 55 12.83 23.88 -23.12
C HIS A 55 11.79 22.90 -23.66
N PHE A 56 11.56 21.76 -23.00
CA PHE A 56 10.51 20.81 -23.40
C PHE A 56 9.12 21.43 -23.36
N ALA A 57 8.81 22.23 -22.34
CA ALA A 57 7.54 22.92 -22.25
C ALA A 57 7.34 23.88 -23.45
N GLN A 58 8.40 24.61 -23.85
CA GLN A 58 8.37 25.47 -25.03
C GLN A 58 8.25 24.68 -26.34
N LEU A 59 8.94 23.55 -26.45
CA LEU A 59 8.91 22.68 -27.63
C LEU A 59 7.50 22.08 -27.83
N VAL A 60 6.90 21.54 -26.77
CA VAL A 60 5.53 21.00 -26.80
C VAL A 60 4.52 22.08 -27.14
N LYS A 61 4.65 23.26 -26.50
CA LYS A 61 3.78 24.40 -26.78
C LYS A 61 3.86 24.81 -28.25
N THR A 62 5.08 24.99 -28.78
CA THR A 62 5.31 25.38 -30.17
C THR A 62 4.75 24.33 -31.14
N THR A 63 4.95 23.05 -30.86
CA THR A 63 4.47 21.94 -31.70
C THR A 63 2.94 21.90 -31.72
N ASN A 64 2.29 22.02 -30.55
CA ASN A 64 0.83 22.02 -30.45
C ASN A 64 0.20 23.28 -31.06
N GLU A 65 0.86 24.44 -30.99
CA GLU A 65 0.40 25.67 -31.64
C GLU A 65 0.51 25.60 -33.18
N GLN A 66 1.52 24.90 -33.70
CA GLN A 66 1.73 24.72 -35.14
C GLN A 66 0.79 23.66 -35.74
N ASP A 67 0.71 22.49 -35.12
CA ASP A 67 -0.18 21.42 -35.54
C ASP A 67 -0.58 20.50 -34.36
N PRO A 68 -1.78 20.70 -33.79
CA PRO A 68 -2.31 19.85 -32.72
C PRO A 68 -2.42 18.37 -33.11
N ALA A 69 -2.45 18.03 -34.40
CA ALA A 69 -2.56 16.65 -34.88
C ALA A 69 -1.30 15.80 -34.60
N ILE A 70 -0.18 16.44 -34.27
CA ILE A 70 1.09 15.75 -34.02
C ILE A 70 1.13 15.13 -32.61
N LEU A 71 0.66 15.84 -31.58
CA LEU A 71 0.76 15.40 -30.19
C LEU A 71 -0.56 15.43 -29.44
N LEU A 72 -1.22 16.59 -29.41
CA LEU A 72 -2.38 16.81 -28.55
C LEU A 72 -3.62 16.01 -29.01
N ALA A 73 -3.93 16.00 -30.31
CA ALA A 73 -5.08 15.26 -30.83
C ALA A 73 -4.92 13.73 -30.66
N PRO A 74 -3.76 13.10 -30.98
CA PRO A 74 -3.53 11.69 -30.67
C PRO A 74 -3.67 11.36 -29.17
N GLY A 75 -3.19 12.22 -28.27
CA GLY A 75 -3.36 12.04 -26.83
C GLY A 75 -4.83 12.06 -26.39
N VAL A 76 -5.64 12.97 -26.96
CA VAL A 76 -7.09 13.04 -26.75
C VAL A 76 -7.80 11.84 -27.37
N GLU A 77 -7.39 11.38 -28.56
CA GLU A 77 -7.93 10.19 -29.21
C GLU A 77 -7.72 8.92 -28.38
N ASN A 78 -6.54 8.77 -27.78
CA ASN A 78 -6.21 7.66 -26.89
C ASN A 78 -7.05 7.71 -25.60
N TRP A 79 -7.27 8.90 -25.05
CA TRP A 79 -8.14 9.09 -23.90
C TRP A 79 -9.58 8.66 -24.21
N ILE A 80 -10.12 9.09 -25.36
CA ILE A 80 -11.46 8.70 -25.83
C ILE A 80 -11.55 7.18 -26.03
N ALA A 81 -10.55 6.59 -26.70
CA ALA A 81 -10.52 5.15 -26.94
C ALA A 81 -10.50 4.34 -25.62
N LYS A 82 -9.65 4.72 -24.65
CA LYS A 82 -9.62 4.06 -23.32
C LYS A 82 -10.93 4.24 -22.56
N SER A 83 -11.54 5.42 -22.61
CA SER A 83 -12.81 5.71 -21.94
C SER A 83 -13.96 4.88 -22.49
N VAL A 84 -14.08 4.80 -23.82
CA VAL A 84 -15.11 4.01 -24.50
C VAL A 84 -14.85 2.51 -24.33
N LEU A 85 -13.59 2.06 -24.34
CA LEU A 85 -13.23 0.68 -24.00
C LEU A 85 -13.68 0.29 -22.58
N GLY A 86 -13.54 1.20 -21.62
CA GLY A 86 -14.04 1.01 -20.25
C GLY A 86 -15.56 0.84 -20.20
N GLN A 87 -16.31 1.59 -21.01
CA GLN A 87 -17.76 1.44 -21.14
C GLN A 87 -18.14 0.11 -21.80
N ALA A 88 -17.46 -0.27 -22.88
CA ALA A 88 -17.67 -1.52 -23.59
C ALA A 88 -17.44 -2.73 -22.67
N ARG A 89 -16.38 -2.71 -21.85
CA ARG A 89 -16.09 -3.77 -20.87
C ARG A 89 -17.18 -3.88 -19.79
N LYS A 90 -17.64 -2.75 -19.25
CA LYS A 90 -18.73 -2.72 -18.26
C LYS A 90 -20.05 -3.25 -18.82
N ALA A 91 -20.31 -3.02 -20.10
CA ALA A 91 -21.50 -3.49 -20.79
C ALA A 91 -21.36 -4.92 -21.36
N GLY A 92 -20.20 -5.57 -21.19
CA GLY A 92 -19.95 -6.93 -21.68
C GLY A 92 -19.91 -7.05 -23.21
N TRP A 93 -19.53 -5.99 -23.92
CA TRP A 93 -19.52 -5.97 -25.39
C TRP A 93 -18.46 -6.89 -25.97
N GLY A 94 -18.86 -7.74 -26.92
CA GLY A 94 -17.98 -8.51 -27.79
C GLY A 94 -17.61 -7.72 -29.05
N ILE A 95 -16.92 -8.40 -29.97
CA ILE A 95 -16.42 -7.79 -31.22
C ILE A 95 -17.58 -7.25 -32.08
N THR A 96 -18.69 -7.98 -32.14
CA THR A 96 -19.87 -7.62 -32.95
C THR A 96 -20.53 -6.37 -32.39
N GLU A 97 -20.76 -6.31 -31.08
CA GLU A 97 -21.39 -5.18 -30.41
C GLU A 97 -20.54 -3.90 -30.52
N VAL A 98 -19.22 -4.01 -30.44
CA VAL A 98 -18.31 -2.87 -30.61
C VAL A 98 -18.32 -2.35 -32.06
N GLN A 99 -18.44 -3.24 -33.05
CA GLN A 99 -18.53 -2.83 -34.45
C GLN A 99 -19.87 -2.14 -34.76
N GLU A 100 -20.97 -2.61 -34.18
CA GLU A 100 -22.30 -2.05 -34.39
C GLU A 100 -22.55 -0.77 -33.57
N GLN A 101 -22.15 -0.75 -32.30
CA GLN A 101 -22.49 0.28 -31.33
C GLN A 101 -21.31 1.21 -30.99
N GLY A 102 -20.06 0.79 -31.21
CA GLY A 102 -18.87 1.55 -30.82
C GLY A 102 -18.72 2.90 -31.53
N ASN A 103 -19.11 2.98 -32.81
CA ASN A 103 -19.16 4.25 -33.55
C ASN A 103 -20.15 5.26 -32.93
N GLN A 104 -21.25 4.76 -32.37
CA GLN A 104 -22.23 5.61 -31.69
C GLN A 104 -21.71 6.01 -30.31
N ALA A 105 -21.13 5.06 -29.56
CA ALA A 105 -20.52 5.32 -28.26
C ALA A 105 -19.41 6.38 -28.31
N ILE A 106 -18.53 6.33 -29.33
CA ILE A 106 -17.49 7.35 -29.53
C ILE A 106 -18.12 8.72 -29.82
N ARG A 107 -19.13 8.76 -30.70
CA ARG A 107 -19.81 10.02 -31.03
C ARG A 107 -20.54 10.62 -29.82
N ASP A 108 -21.18 9.79 -29.01
CA ASP A 108 -21.89 10.22 -27.82
C ASP A 108 -20.92 10.67 -26.73
N PHE A 109 -19.79 9.97 -26.57
CA PHE A 109 -18.73 10.36 -25.65
C PHE A 109 -18.12 11.71 -26.02
N VAL A 110 -17.72 11.87 -27.29
CA VAL A 110 -17.11 13.12 -27.80
C VAL A 110 -18.08 14.30 -27.70
N ARG A 111 -19.39 14.08 -27.88
CA ARG A 111 -20.43 15.11 -27.72
C ARG A 111 -20.90 15.29 -26.28
N GLY A 112 -20.40 14.47 -25.36
CA GLY A 112 -20.74 14.55 -23.94
C GLY A 112 -20.24 15.85 -23.31
N PRO A 113 -20.90 16.34 -22.25
CA PRO A 113 -20.55 17.61 -21.60
C PRO A 113 -19.13 17.59 -21.03
N GLN A 114 -18.67 16.45 -20.51
CA GLN A 114 -17.32 16.31 -19.94
C GLN A 114 -16.22 16.34 -21.01
N ALA A 115 -16.39 15.59 -22.11
CA ALA A 115 -15.42 15.59 -23.20
C ALA A 115 -15.37 16.96 -23.89
N THR A 116 -16.53 17.60 -24.10
CA THR A 116 -16.60 18.93 -24.70
C THR A 116 -15.91 19.99 -23.84
N ALA A 117 -16.10 19.94 -22.52
CA ALA A 117 -15.42 20.86 -21.59
C ALA A 117 -13.90 20.66 -21.60
N LEU A 118 -13.44 19.41 -21.59
CA LEU A 118 -12.01 19.10 -21.62
C LEU A 118 -11.37 19.51 -22.96
N MET A 119 -11.99 19.20 -24.09
CA MET A 119 -11.49 19.60 -25.41
C MET A 119 -11.44 21.13 -25.55
N ALA A 120 -12.43 21.84 -25.02
CA ALA A 120 -12.43 23.31 -25.00
C ALA A 120 -11.29 23.87 -24.14
N GLN A 121 -10.99 23.24 -23.00
CA GLN A 121 -9.85 23.61 -22.14
C GLN A 121 -8.51 23.36 -22.82
N LEU A 122 -8.41 22.28 -23.61
CA LEU A 122 -7.19 21.90 -24.34
C LEU A 122 -7.04 22.63 -25.68
N GLY A 123 -8.07 23.33 -26.16
CA GLY A 123 -8.06 24.02 -27.45
C GLY A 123 -8.14 23.09 -28.66
N VAL A 124 -8.70 21.88 -28.51
CA VAL A 124 -8.85 20.87 -29.58
C VAL A 124 -10.28 20.90 -30.13
N ASP A 125 -10.43 21.02 -31.45
CA ASP A 125 -11.72 20.87 -32.12
C ASP A 125 -12.01 19.39 -32.38
N VAL A 126 -13.27 18.97 -32.22
CA VAL A 126 -13.77 17.63 -32.58
C VAL A 126 -13.42 17.24 -34.01
N LYS A 127 -13.32 18.20 -34.94
CA LYS A 127 -12.91 17.97 -36.34
C LYS A 127 -11.46 17.53 -36.50
N GLN A 128 -10.61 17.82 -35.52
CA GLN A 128 -9.20 17.41 -35.50
C GLN A 128 -9.05 15.96 -35.01
N LEU A 129 -10.09 15.38 -34.42
CA LEU A 129 -10.07 14.01 -33.89
C LEU A 129 -10.44 12.98 -34.96
N ASN A 130 -9.61 11.95 -35.07
CA ASN A 130 -9.87 10.79 -35.88
C ASN A 130 -10.65 9.72 -35.11
N GLN A 131 -11.98 9.92 -35.03
CA GLN A 131 -12.89 8.98 -34.36
C GLN A 131 -12.82 7.55 -34.92
N ARG A 132 -12.41 7.39 -36.18
CA ARG A 132 -12.22 6.08 -36.80
C ARG A 132 -10.99 5.36 -36.23
N ASN A 133 -9.92 6.09 -35.90
CA ASN A 133 -8.76 5.53 -35.20
C ASN A 133 -9.12 5.14 -33.77
N CYS A 134 -9.91 5.96 -33.06
CA CYS A 134 -10.43 5.60 -31.73
C CYS A 134 -11.21 4.28 -31.78
N LEU A 135 -12.13 4.12 -32.74
CA LEU A 135 -12.89 2.87 -32.88
C LEU A 135 -11.98 1.70 -33.23
N ARG A 136 -11.05 1.89 -34.16
CA ARG A 136 -10.09 0.84 -34.53
C ARG A 136 -9.30 0.37 -33.32
N SER A 137 -8.82 1.29 -32.49
CA SER A 137 -8.11 0.98 -31.24
C SER A 137 -8.97 0.13 -30.29
N VAL A 138 -10.23 0.53 -30.05
CA VAL A 138 -11.17 -0.22 -29.20
C VAL A 138 -11.43 -1.63 -29.77
N VAL A 139 -11.69 -1.74 -31.08
CA VAL A 139 -11.93 -3.03 -31.76
C VAL A 139 -10.70 -3.94 -31.69
N ASN A 140 -9.51 -3.40 -31.92
CA ASN A 140 -8.25 -4.12 -31.89
C ASN A 140 -7.98 -4.70 -30.50
N VAL A 141 -8.17 -3.91 -29.45
CA VAL A 141 -8.00 -4.35 -28.06
C VAL A 141 -9.01 -5.45 -27.69
N ILE A 142 -10.28 -5.32 -28.07
CA ILE A 142 -11.32 -6.33 -27.78
C ILE A 142 -11.12 -7.60 -28.61
N SER A 143 -10.57 -7.47 -29.82
CA SER A 143 -10.29 -8.61 -30.71
C SER A 143 -8.95 -9.31 -30.43
N GLY A 144 -8.15 -8.81 -29.49
CA GLY A 144 -6.78 -9.29 -29.24
C GLY A 144 -5.84 -9.10 -30.44
N LYS A 145 -6.14 -8.17 -31.34
CA LYS A 145 -5.33 -7.86 -32.53
C LYS A 145 -4.52 -6.60 -32.27
N GLN A 146 -3.23 -6.64 -32.56
CA GLN A 146 -2.36 -5.46 -32.48
C GLN A 146 -2.37 -4.71 -33.82
N ASP A 147 -2.50 -3.38 -33.79
CA ASP A 147 -2.46 -2.56 -35.00
C ASP A 147 -1.04 -2.62 -35.63
N PRO A 148 -0.88 -2.83 -36.94
CA PRO A 148 0.43 -2.73 -37.59
C PRO A 148 1.14 -1.39 -37.37
N SER A 149 0.42 -0.28 -37.18
CA SER A 149 1.07 0.99 -36.82
C SER A 149 1.62 0.98 -35.39
N HIS A 150 0.90 0.40 -34.43
CA HIS A 150 1.35 0.20 -33.06
C HIS A 150 2.57 -0.74 -33.03
N ARG A 151 2.52 -1.85 -33.77
CA ARG A 151 3.63 -2.81 -33.85
C ARG A 151 4.90 -2.19 -34.42
N ASN A 152 4.77 -1.34 -35.44
CA ASN A 152 5.90 -0.63 -36.03
C ASN A 152 6.44 0.46 -35.09
N ALA A 153 5.58 1.18 -34.39
CA ALA A 153 5.99 2.17 -33.38
C ALA A 153 6.70 1.49 -32.19
N GLU A 154 6.17 0.37 -31.69
CA GLU A 154 6.81 -0.46 -30.67
C GLU A 154 8.17 -0.99 -31.13
N ALA A 155 8.29 -1.47 -32.37
CA ALA A 155 9.55 -1.93 -32.92
C ALA A 155 10.59 -0.81 -33.04
N ARG A 156 10.16 0.41 -33.44
CA ARG A 156 11.04 1.59 -33.48
C ARG A 156 11.48 2.04 -32.09
N LEU A 157 10.57 2.08 -31.12
CA LEU A 157 10.88 2.37 -29.72
C LEU A 157 11.85 1.33 -29.14
N ALA A 158 11.67 0.05 -29.43
CA ALA A 158 12.58 -1.01 -29.04
C ALA A 158 13.96 -0.88 -29.70
N GLN A 159 14.01 -0.52 -30.99
CA GLN A 159 15.26 -0.32 -31.72
C GLN A 159 16.03 0.91 -31.23
N LEU A 160 15.33 1.99 -30.86
CA LEU A 160 15.92 3.17 -30.22
C LEU A 160 16.51 2.84 -28.85
N LYS A 161 15.78 2.06 -28.02
CA LYS A 161 16.30 1.54 -26.74
C LYS A 161 17.55 0.68 -26.92
N ALA A 162 17.66 -0.05 -28.03
CA ALA A 162 18.81 -0.89 -28.33
C ALA A 162 20.02 -0.15 -28.94
N SER A 163 19.84 1.08 -29.45
CA SER A 163 20.88 1.82 -30.20
C SER A 163 21.61 2.91 -29.38
N THR A 164 21.12 3.25 -28.19
CA THR A 164 21.80 4.19 -27.28
C THR A 164 23.01 3.49 -26.63
N PRO A 165 24.23 4.07 -26.66
CA PRO A 165 25.35 3.54 -25.87
C PRO A 165 24.93 3.59 -24.41
N ALA A 166 24.86 2.43 -23.78
CA ALA A 166 24.40 2.30 -22.41
C ALA A 166 25.15 3.32 -21.52
N PRO A 167 24.47 4.27 -20.82
CA PRO A 167 24.96 4.60 -19.49
C PRO A 167 25.02 3.24 -18.79
N VAL A 168 26.23 2.87 -18.32
CA VAL A 168 26.56 1.60 -17.64
C VAL A 168 25.32 0.76 -17.44
N ALA A 169 25.07 -0.17 -18.37
CA ALA A 169 23.88 -0.99 -18.31
C ALA A 169 23.77 -1.50 -16.88
N ALA A 170 22.75 -1.03 -16.15
CA ALA A 170 22.14 -1.93 -15.21
C ALA A 170 21.79 -3.13 -16.10
N GLU A 171 22.43 -4.25 -15.81
CA GLU A 171 22.02 -5.56 -16.31
C GLU A 171 20.49 -5.62 -16.36
N PRO A 172 19.85 -6.31 -17.32
CA PRO A 172 18.39 -6.49 -17.29
C PRO A 172 18.06 -6.88 -15.87
N ALA A 173 17.42 -5.98 -15.09
CA ALA A 173 17.57 -6.00 -13.63
C ALA A 173 17.41 -7.45 -13.22
N ALA A 174 18.53 -8.10 -12.87
CA ALA A 174 18.45 -9.44 -12.34
C ALA A 174 17.43 -9.25 -11.25
N GLU A 175 16.25 -9.90 -11.36
CA GLU A 175 15.16 -9.71 -10.41
C GLU A 175 15.87 -9.67 -9.07
N ASP A 176 15.84 -8.51 -8.39
CA ASP A 176 16.75 -8.29 -7.26
C ASP A 176 16.15 -9.12 -6.13
N HIS A 177 16.38 -10.42 -6.21
CA HIS A 177 15.80 -11.40 -5.34
C HIS A 177 16.31 -11.14 -3.93
N GLU A 178 17.45 -10.48 -3.77
CA GLU A 178 17.91 -10.00 -2.48
C GLU A 178 17.03 -8.86 -1.95
N HIS A 179 16.72 -7.85 -2.76
CA HIS A 179 15.74 -6.82 -2.41
C HIS A 179 14.36 -7.41 -2.11
N HIS A 180 13.83 -8.28 -2.97
CA HIS A 180 12.54 -8.94 -2.75
C HIS A 180 12.55 -9.83 -1.51
N ARG A 181 13.66 -10.51 -1.21
CA ARG A 181 13.83 -11.25 0.07
C ARG A 181 13.85 -10.31 1.28
N GLN A 182 14.47 -9.14 1.16
CA GLN A 182 14.46 -8.13 2.22
C GLN A 182 13.06 -7.58 2.45
N VAL A 183 12.33 -7.22 1.39
CA VAL A 183 10.93 -6.77 1.47
C VAL A 183 10.05 -7.86 2.08
N LEU A 184 10.15 -9.10 1.59
CA LEU A 184 9.45 -10.26 2.13
C LEU A 184 9.73 -10.45 3.63
N SER A 185 10.99 -10.33 4.05
CA SER A 185 11.36 -10.44 5.47
C SER A 185 10.69 -9.35 6.33
N GLY A 186 10.60 -8.12 5.82
CA GLY A 186 9.91 -7.02 6.49
C GLY A 186 8.41 -7.22 6.59
N LEU A 187 7.77 -7.79 5.57
CA LEU A 187 6.33 -8.12 5.57
C LEU A 187 6.01 -9.31 6.47
N LEU A 188 6.94 -10.25 6.62
CA LEU A 188 6.82 -11.43 7.48
C LEU A 188 7.22 -11.17 8.94
N THR A 189 7.57 -9.92 9.28
CA THR A 189 7.82 -9.51 10.67
C THR A 189 6.50 -9.49 11.44
N ASP A 190 6.51 -10.03 12.66
CA ASP A 190 5.33 -10.06 13.52
C ASP A 190 4.91 -8.63 13.91
N PRO A 191 3.61 -8.37 14.12
CA PRO A 191 3.14 -7.12 14.71
C PRO A 191 3.83 -6.85 16.04
N VAL A 192 4.12 -5.58 16.34
CA VAL A 192 4.74 -5.20 17.62
C VAL A 192 3.75 -5.41 18.75
N ASP A 193 4.20 -6.07 19.82
CA ASP A 193 3.41 -6.33 21.02
C ASP A 193 2.98 -5.03 21.73
N ASP A 194 1.92 -5.11 22.53
CA ASP A 194 1.51 -4.01 23.41
C ASP A 194 2.64 -3.66 24.40
N PRO A 195 2.73 -2.38 24.84
CA PRO A 195 3.77 -1.94 25.75
C PRO A 195 3.72 -2.72 27.06
N ASN A 196 4.90 -3.12 27.54
CA ASN A 196 5.04 -3.85 28.80
C ASN A 196 4.78 -2.95 30.02
N GLU A 197 4.75 -3.54 31.22
CA GLU A 197 4.44 -2.80 32.46
C GLU A 197 5.41 -1.64 32.72
N GLU A 198 6.72 -1.83 32.48
CA GLU A 198 7.74 -0.79 32.67
C GLU A 198 7.54 0.40 31.71
N GLU A 199 7.29 0.13 30.43
CA GLU A 199 6.98 1.15 29.42
C GLU A 199 5.69 1.89 29.76
N VAL A 200 4.66 1.19 30.24
CA VAL A 200 3.41 1.79 30.69
C VAL A 200 3.65 2.76 31.86
N GLU A 201 4.42 2.33 32.87
CA GLU A 201 4.76 3.18 34.02
C GLU A 201 5.58 4.41 33.59
N GLN A 202 6.60 4.21 32.76
CA GLN A 202 7.42 5.30 32.23
C GLN A 202 6.57 6.31 31.47
N ARG A 203 5.69 5.83 30.57
CA ARG A 203 4.77 6.69 29.81
C ARG A 203 3.83 7.46 30.71
N GLN A 204 3.27 6.84 31.74
CA GLN A 204 2.38 7.52 32.68
C GLN A 204 3.12 8.61 33.47
N GLN A 205 4.36 8.36 33.88
CA GLN A 205 5.19 9.35 34.57
C GLN A 205 5.55 10.53 33.67
N GLU A 206 6.00 10.26 32.44
CA GLU A 206 6.31 11.27 31.42
C GLU A 206 5.10 12.16 31.15
N GLN A 207 3.94 11.54 30.88
CA GLN A 207 2.71 12.27 30.58
C GLN A 207 2.17 13.04 31.79
N LYS A 208 2.40 12.56 33.02
CA LYS A 208 2.04 13.29 34.23
C LYS A 208 2.93 14.52 34.44
N ALA A 209 4.24 14.40 34.18
CA ALA A 209 5.19 15.50 34.25
C ALA A 209 4.86 16.57 33.19
N GLU A 210 4.71 16.17 31.93
CA GLU A 210 4.34 17.07 30.83
C GLU A 210 3.01 17.79 31.10
N ARG A 211 2.02 17.09 31.66
CA ARG A 211 0.74 17.71 32.03
C ARG A 211 0.91 18.76 33.11
N GLY A 212 1.79 18.49 34.08
CA GLY A 212 2.12 19.42 35.15
C GLY A 212 2.74 20.71 34.61
N ASP A 213 3.70 20.56 33.69
CA ASP A 213 4.39 21.68 33.05
C ASP A 213 3.46 22.50 32.18
N LEU A 214 2.66 21.86 31.32
CA LEU A 214 1.64 22.53 30.51
C LEU A 214 0.63 23.27 31.38
N ARG A 215 0.13 22.64 32.45
CA ARG A 215 -0.80 23.30 33.37
C ARG A 215 -0.18 24.53 34.01
N LYS A 216 1.10 24.47 34.39
CA LYS A 216 1.83 25.61 34.97
C LYS A 216 1.98 26.75 33.97
N THR A 217 2.37 26.45 32.73
CA THR A 217 2.47 27.45 31.64
C THR A 217 1.12 28.09 31.36
N GLN A 218 0.08 27.28 31.17
CA GLN A 218 -1.27 27.76 30.86
C GLN A 218 -1.89 28.55 32.02
N MET A 219 -1.57 28.22 33.27
CA MET A 219 -1.96 29.03 34.43
C MET A 219 -1.25 30.39 34.46
N GLY A 220 -0.01 30.47 33.97
CA GLY A 220 0.70 31.74 33.80
C GLY A 220 0.04 32.66 32.77
N GLU A 221 -0.59 32.07 31.75
CA GLU A 221 -1.32 32.78 30.68
C GLU A 221 -2.80 33.02 31.04
N LEU A 222 -3.23 32.63 32.23
CA LEU A 222 -4.64 32.68 32.64
C LEU A 222 -5.24 34.07 32.41
N VAL A 223 -4.54 35.13 32.80
CA VAL A 223 -5.02 36.51 32.71
C VAL A 223 -5.19 36.97 31.27
N ALA A 224 -4.32 36.54 30.36
CA ALA A 224 -4.43 36.85 28.94
C ALA A 224 -5.70 36.24 28.33
N ASN A 225 -6.15 35.08 28.85
CA ASN A 225 -7.31 34.34 28.36
C ASN A 225 -8.60 34.57 29.17
N ILE A 226 -8.59 35.44 30.20
CA ILE A 226 -9.75 35.67 31.09
C ILE A 226 -11.02 36.02 30.31
N ASP A 227 -10.92 36.90 29.32
CA ASP A 227 -12.08 37.35 28.54
C ASP A 227 -12.70 36.22 27.73
N ASN A 228 -11.89 35.24 27.29
CA ASN A 228 -12.41 34.06 26.62
C ASN A 228 -13.18 33.17 27.60
N TYR A 229 -12.70 32.98 28.83
CA TYR A 229 -13.46 32.22 29.84
C TYR A 229 -14.80 32.87 30.22
N VAL A 230 -14.88 34.20 30.19
CA VAL A 230 -16.14 34.93 30.33
C VAL A 230 -17.07 34.66 29.15
N LYS A 231 -16.59 34.81 27.91
CA LYS A 231 -17.37 34.51 26.69
C LYS A 231 -17.91 33.09 26.67
N LEU A 232 -17.14 32.15 27.21
CA LEU A 232 -17.49 30.74 27.32
C LEU A 232 -18.48 30.44 28.45
N GLY A 233 -18.85 31.44 29.26
CA GLY A 233 -19.73 31.28 30.42
C GLY A 233 -19.12 30.46 31.55
N ARG A 234 -17.79 30.30 31.59
CA ARG A 234 -17.08 29.53 32.62
C ARG A 234 -16.89 30.33 33.90
N ILE A 235 -16.76 31.65 33.76
CA ILE A 235 -16.71 32.61 34.86
C ILE A 235 -17.55 33.84 34.49
N THR A 236 -18.00 34.59 35.49
CA THR A 236 -18.71 35.85 35.28
C THR A 236 -17.74 37.02 35.02
N GLU A 237 -18.24 38.15 34.49
CA GLU A 237 -17.43 39.38 34.36
C GLU A 237 -16.91 39.87 35.73
N GLU A 238 -17.73 39.75 36.79
CA GLU A 238 -17.34 40.12 38.15
C GLU A 238 -16.19 39.22 38.66
N ASP A 239 -16.28 37.91 38.38
CA ASP A 239 -15.25 36.94 38.73
C ASP A 239 -13.94 37.19 37.95
N ALA A 240 -14.05 37.56 36.67
CA ALA A 240 -12.91 37.96 35.84
C ALA A 240 -12.21 39.22 36.39
N GLU A 241 -12.96 40.22 36.85
CA GLU A 241 -12.36 41.39 37.51
C GLU A 241 -11.64 41.01 38.82
N LYS A 242 -12.23 40.12 39.63
CA LYS A 242 -11.57 39.63 40.86
C LYS A 242 -10.27 38.91 40.55
N LEU A 243 -10.23 38.08 39.49
CA LEU A 243 -9.01 37.43 39.02
C LEU A 243 -7.94 38.44 38.56
N ARG A 244 -8.31 39.46 37.78
CA ARG A 244 -7.38 40.53 37.38
C ARG A 244 -6.82 41.28 38.58
N LYS A 245 -7.67 41.61 39.56
CA LYS A 245 -7.26 42.26 40.82
C LYS A 245 -6.31 41.37 41.64
N ALA A 246 -6.61 40.07 41.75
CA ALA A 246 -5.74 39.11 42.42
C ALA A 246 -4.36 39.00 41.72
N HIS A 247 -4.34 38.96 40.39
CA HIS A 247 -3.08 38.91 39.62
C HIS A 247 -2.22 40.16 39.84
N ARG A 248 -2.81 41.36 39.82
CA ARG A 248 -2.06 42.61 40.12
C ARG A 248 -1.43 42.59 41.51
N VAL A 249 -2.08 41.97 42.49
CA VAL A 249 -1.52 41.77 43.83
C VAL A 249 -0.34 40.81 43.77
N ASP A 250 -0.45 39.70 43.05
CA ASP A 250 0.65 38.75 42.88
C ASP A 250 1.85 39.36 42.14
N GLU A 251 1.62 40.20 41.12
CA GLU A 251 2.67 41.00 40.45
C GLU A 251 3.32 42.00 41.43
N ALA A 252 2.54 42.71 42.23
CA ALA A 252 3.07 43.65 43.21
C ALA A 252 3.92 42.97 44.31
N ILE A 253 3.58 41.73 44.67
CA ILE A 253 4.42 40.90 45.57
C ILE A 253 5.72 40.52 44.86
N ARG A 254 5.64 40.08 43.60
CA ARG A 254 6.81 39.65 42.81
C ARG A 254 7.79 40.80 42.56
N ASP A 255 7.27 41.99 42.30
CA ASP A 255 8.04 43.23 42.11
C ASP A 255 8.62 43.78 43.43
N GLY A 256 8.32 43.16 44.57
CA GLY A 256 8.75 43.64 45.90
C GLY A 256 8.03 44.90 46.38
N LYS A 257 6.99 45.37 45.67
CA LYS A 257 6.19 46.55 46.02
C LYS A 257 5.29 46.30 47.24
N VAL A 258 4.94 45.04 47.49
CA VAL A 258 4.12 44.61 48.63
C VAL A 258 4.76 43.40 49.31
N ASP A 259 4.83 43.43 50.64
CA ASP A 259 5.26 42.27 51.44
C ASP A 259 4.34 41.05 51.19
N LYS A 260 4.93 39.85 51.22
CA LYS A 260 4.25 38.57 50.99
C LYS A 260 3.07 38.34 51.95
N GLN A 261 3.20 38.72 53.24
CA GLN A 261 2.10 38.53 54.19
C GLN A 261 0.94 39.51 53.93
N LYS A 262 1.24 40.79 53.70
CA LYS A 262 0.24 41.82 53.34
C LYS A 262 -0.44 41.49 52.01
N GLY A 263 0.32 41.11 50.99
CA GLY A 263 -0.20 40.73 49.69
C GLY A 263 -1.12 39.52 49.75
N SER A 264 -0.76 38.49 50.53
CA SER A 264 -1.63 37.32 50.75
C SER A 264 -2.97 37.70 51.40
N LYS A 265 -2.97 38.61 52.39
CA LYS A 265 -4.21 39.13 53.00
C LYS A 265 -5.09 39.86 52.00
N ILE A 266 -4.50 40.73 51.17
CA ILE A 266 -5.24 41.46 50.13
C ILE A 266 -5.84 40.47 49.12
N ARG A 267 -5.05 39.51 48.63
CA ARG A 267 -5.51 38.48 47.69
C ARG A 267 -6.67 37.66 48.26
N ASN A 268 -6.57 37.21 49.51
CA ASN A 268 -7.63 36.45 50.16
C ASN A 268 -8.91 37.29 50.38
N SER A 269 -8.78 38.61 50.53
CA SER A 269 -9.93 39.52 50.58
C SER A 269 -10.59 39.72 49.21
N VAL A 270 -9.81 39.69 48.12
CA VAL A 270 -10.33 39.80 46.74
C VAL A 270 -11.03 38.50 46.31
N LEU A 271 -10.46 37.34 46.67
CA LEU A 271 -11.00 36.01 46.41
C LEU A 271 -11.68 35.43 47.66
N ALA A 272 -12.62 36.19 48.24
CA ALA A 272 -13.34 35.79 49.46
C ALA A 272 -14.60 34.96 49.17
N GLY A 273 -14.98 34.11 50.13
CA GLY A 273 -16.24 33.34 50.11
C GLY A 273 -16.32 32.31 48.98
N THR A 274 -17.54 32.06 48.50
CA THR A 274 -17.83 31.07 47.44
C THR A 274 -17.35 31.49 46.04
N ALA A 275 -16.87 32.73 45.86
CA ALA A 275 -16.33 33.20 44.59
C ALA A 275 -15.04 32.46 44.23
N ARG A 276 -14.17 32.16 45.21
CA ARG A 276 -12.93 31.42 44.99
C ARG A 276 -13.18 30.03 44.43
N ASP A 277 -14.08 29.27 45.07
CA ASP A 277 -14.37 27.90 44.67
C ASP A 277 -15.03 27.84 43.28
N ARG A 278 -15.93 28.79 42.98
CA ARG A 278 -16.58 28.89 41.66
C ARG A 278 -15.57 29.22 40.56
N ILE A 279 -14.71 30.22 40.79
CA ILE A 279 -13.66 30.62 39.86
C ILE A 279 -12.69 29.46 39.64
N GLU A 280 -12.21 28.85 40.72
CA GLU A 280 -11.26 27.75 40.65
C GLU A 280 -11.85 26.58 39.85
N LYS A 281 -13.10 26.20 40.10
CA LYS A 281 -13.76 25.14 39.35
C LYS A 281 -13.91 25.48 37.86
N GLY A 282 -14.47 26.66 37.53
CA GLY A 282 -14.75 27.06 36.15
C GLY A 282 -13.48 27.22 35.30
N VAL A 283 -12.44 27.83 35.87
CA VAL A 283 -11.14 28.00 35.24
C VAL A 283 -10.42 26.67 35.10
N LYS A 284 -10.38 25.85 36.16
CA LYS A 284 -9.65 24.57 36.14
C LYS A 284 -10.21 23.62 35.10
N GLU A 285 -11.53 23.52 34.95
CA GLU A 285 -12.15 22.68 33.92
C GLU A 285 -11.75 23.11 32.50
N ALA A 286 -11.75 24.42 32.22
CA ALA A 286 -11.37 24.95 30.91
C ALA A 286 -9.87 24.80 30.63
N LEU A 287 -9.04 25.04 31.64
CA LEU A 287 -7.59 24.85 31.59
C LEU A 287 -7.23 23.38 31.37
N ASP A 288 -7.85 22.47 32.12
CA ASP A 288 -7.60 21.03 32.02
C ASP A 288 -8.02 20.50 30.65
N TYR A 289 -9.12 21.01 30.09
CA TYR A 289 -9.50 20.73 28.71
C TYR A 289 -8.38 21.11 27.74
N ALA A 290 -7.93 22.37 27.75
CA ALA A 290 -6.88 22.83 26.84
C ALA A 290 -5.58 22.03 27.02
N VAL A 291 -5.14 21.82 28.26
CA VAL A 291 -3.92 21.07 28.59
C VAL A 291 -3.98 19.64 28.06
N VAL A 292 -5.09 18.93 28.24
CA VAL A 292 -5.22 17.55 27.74
C VAL A 292 -5.12 17.49 26.22
N TYR A 293 -5.80 18.38 25.49
CA TYR A 293 -5.71 18.39 24.03
C TYR A 293 -4.36 18.87 23.51
N MET A 294 -3.67 19.79 24.21
CA MET A 294 -2.29 20.14 23.89
C MET A 294 -1.34 18.95 24.03
N GLN A 295 -1.50 18.12 25.08
CA GLN A 295 -0.72 16.89 25.21
C GLN A 295 -0.98 15.93 24.06
N VAL A 296 -2.26 15.71 23.71
CA VAL A 296 -2.62 14.85 22.58
C VAL A 296 -2.04 15.38 21.27
N PHE A 297 -2.12 16.69 21.02
CA PHE A 297 -1.55 17.30 19.82
C PHE A 297 -0.05 17.04 19.73
N ARG A 298 0.69 17.26 20.82
CA ARG A 298 2.13 16.99 20.87
C ARG A 298 2.43 15.50 20.67
N SER A 299 1.69 14.60 21.30
CA SER A 299 1.88 13.16 21.16
C SER A 299 1.56 12.67 19.75
N LEU A 300 0.48 13.14 19.11
CA LEU A 300 0.18 12.83 17.71
C LEU A 300 1.28 13.37 16.76
N GLY A 301 1.83 14.54 17.06
CA GLY A 301 2.95 15.12 16.32
C GLY A 301 4.27 14.35 16.48
N ARG A 302 4.39 13.41 17.43
CA ARG A 302 5.56 12.52 17.58
C ARG A 302 5.49 11.28 16.68
N ILE A 303 4.35 10.98 16.05
CA ILE A 303 4.28 9.94 15.02
C ILE A 303 5.25 10.33 13.90
N GLU A 304 6.10 9.40 13.47
CA GLU A 304 7.16 9.67 12.50
C GLU A 304 6.61 10.29 11.20
N ASP A 305 7.29 11.31 10.67
CA ASP A 305 6.85 12.09 9.50
C ASP A 305 6.67 11.22 8.23
N ARG A 306 7.38 10.09 8.13
CA ARG A 306 7.22 9.14 7.02
C ARG A 306 5.79 8.57 6.93
N PHE A 307 5.03 8.60 8.02
CA PHE A 307 3.64 8.11 8.05
C PHE A 307 2.61 9.15 7.60
N ASP A 308 3.03 10.38 7.28
CA ASP A 308 2.12 11.44 6.85
C ASP A 308 1.20 11.04 5.67
N PRO A 309 1.68 10.34 4.62
CA PRO A 309 0.81 9.85 3.55
C PRO A 309 -0.28 8.91 4.06
N ALA A 310 0.06 7.97 4.96
CA ALA A 310 -0.89 7.05 5.56
C ALA A 310 -1.88 7.77 6.49
N LEU A 311 -1.44 8.76 7.28
CA LEU A 311 -2.33 9.57 8.13
C LEU A 311 -3.31 10.40 7.28
N LYS A 312 -2.84 10.99 6.17
CA LYS A 312 -3.69 11.73 5.23
C LYS A 312 -4.70 10.80 4.56
N PHE A 313 -4.26 9.61 4.14
CA PHE A 313 -5.14 8.59 3.60
C PHE A 313 -6.26 8.20 4.58
N LEU A 314 -5.93 7.99 5.87
CA LEU A 314 -6.94 7.71 6.90
C LEU A 314 -7.91 8.88 7.06
N ALA A 315 -7.43 10.12 7.04
CA ALA A 315 -8.27 11.30 7.17
C ALA A 315 -9.24 11.46 5.99
N ASP A 316 -8.75 11.34 4.76
CA ASP A 316 -9.54 11.51 3.54
C ASP A 316 -10.60 10.40 3.39
N ASN A 317 -10.27 9.19 3.86
CA ASN A 317 -11.17 8.04 3.84
C ASN A 317 -11.88 7.80 5.19
N GLY A 318 -11.85 8.77 6.10
CA GLY A 318 -12.22 8.58 7.49
C GLY A 318 -13.64 8.06 7.70
N LEU A 319 -14.59 8.39 6.80
CA LEU A 319 -15.97 7.85 6.86
C LEU A 319 -16.00 6.33 6.69
N VAL A 320 -15.24 5.79 5.74
CA VAL A 320 -15.21 4.34 5.48
C VAL A 320 -14.36 3.63 6.53
N VAL A 321 -13.24 4.22 6.95
CA VAL A 321 -12.38 3.68 8.02
C VAL A 321 -13.14 3.58 9.36
N ASN A 322 -14.01 4.54 9.65
CA ASN A 322 -14.83 4.59 10.86
C ASN A 322 -16.09 3.71 10.79
N ALA A 323 -16.43 3.14 9.62
CA ALA A 323 -17.63 2.36 9.39
C ALA A 323 -17.51 0.91 9.90
N ASP A 324 -18.57 0.38 10.50
CA ASP A 324 -18.68 -1.04 10.86
C ASP A 324 -19.24 -1.87 9.69
N ALA A 325 -19.13 -3.20 9.73
CA ALA A 325 -19.40 -4.08 8.59
C ALA A 325 -20.79 -3.90 7.94
N ASP A 326 -21.79 -3.54 8.74
CA ASP A 326 -23.18 -3.36 8.30
C ASP A 326 -23.51 -1.94 7.80
N ASP A 327 -22.55 -1.01 7.87
CA ASP A 327 -22.77 0.38 7.48
C ASP A 327 -22.72 0.55 5.95
N GLU A 328 -23.61 1.38 5.39
CA GLU A 328 -23.66 1.69 3.95
C GLU A 328 -22.32 2.23 3.41
N ALA A 329 -21.55 2.93 4.25
CA ALA A 329 -20.23 3.45 3.91
C ALA A 329 -19.22 2.35 3.54
N VAL A 330 -19.39 1.12 4.02
CA VAL A 330 -18.56 -0.04 3.65
C VAL A 330 -18.72 -0.41 2.17
N GLY A 331 -19.82 -0.01 1.53
CA GLY A 331 -20.00 -0.20 0.08
C GLY A 331 -18.90 0.45 -0.78
N LYS A 332 -18.17 1.44 -0.23
CA LYS A 332 -17.02 2.09 -0.88
C LYS A 332 -15.67 1.47 -0.54
N LEU A 333 -15.64 0.49 0.36
CA LEU A 333 -14.40 -0.15 0.80
C LEU A 333 -13.64 -0.79 -0.38
N GLY A 334 -14.36 -1.38 -1.35
CA GLY A 334 -13.75 -1.93 -2.56
C GLY A 334 -12.99 -0.90 -3.41
N GLU A 335 -13.50 0.33 -3.54
CA GLU A 335 -12.82 1.40 -4.28
C GLU A 335 -11.52 1.80 -3.58
N ILE A 336 -11.56 1.89 -2.25
CA ILE A 336 -10.41 2.22 -1.41
C ILE A 336 -9.33 1.13 -1.48
N VAL A 337 -9.75 -0.14 -1.43
CA VAL A 337 -8.84 -1.30 -1.55
C VAL A 337 -8.14 -1.31 -2.92
N MET A 338 -8.87 -1.00 -4.00
CA MET A 338 -8.28 -0.88 -5.34
C MET A 338 -7.28 0.27 -5.42
N ALA A 339 -7.60 1.43 -4.83
CA ALA A 339 -6.66 2.56 -4.77
C ALA A 339 -5.38 2.21 -3.99
N LEU A 340 -5.50 1.49 -2.86
CA LEU A 340 -4.34 1.00 -2.10
C LEU A 340 -3.53 -0.08 -2.83
N PHE A 341 -4.18 -0.86 -3.68
CA PHE A 341 -3.49 -1.83 -4.51
C PHE A 341 -2.62 -1.14 -5.57
N GLU A 342 -3.04 0.04 -6.06
CA GLU A 342 -2.26 0.87 -6.99
C GLU A 342 -1.17 1.69 -6.28
N ASP A 343 -1.43 2.16 -5.06
CA ASP A 343 -0.49 2.92 -4.23
C ASP A 343 0.17 2.02 -3.14
N VAL A 344 1.14 1.22 -3.58
CA VAL A 344 1.85 0.26 -2.74
C VAL A 344 2.64 0.93 -1.61
N ASP A 345 3.12 2.16 -1.82
CA ASP A 345 3.90 2.88 -0.80
C ASP A 345 3.03 3.31 0.37
N THR A 346 1.85 3.89 0.09
CA THR A 346 0.87 4.21 1.14
C THR A 346 0.37 2.95 1.84
N LEU A 347 0.15 1.85 1.11
CA LEU A 347 -0.23 0.56 1.69
C LEU A 347 0.84 0.02 2.66
N LYS A 348 2.13 0.08 2.31
CA LYS A 348 3.23 -0.33 3.20
C LYS A 348 3.26 0.49 4.48
N LEU A 349 3.03 1.80 4.39
CA LEU A 349 2.96 2.67 5.56
C LEU A 349 1.74 2.33 6.45
N LEU A 350 0.58 2.05 5.86
CA LEU A 350 -0.61 1.61 6.61
C LEU A 350 -0.40 0.25 7.28
N ILE A 351 0.31 -0.67 6.63
CA ILE A 351 0.72 -1.95 7.21
C ILE A 351 1.59 -1.72 8.45
N ASP A 352 2.60 -0.87 8.33
CA ASP A 352 3.52 -0.56 9.43
C ASP A 352 2.78 0.08 10.63
N LEU A 353 1.81 0.96 10.37
CA LEU A 353 0.93 1.52 11.41
C LEU A 353 0.00 0.46 12.02
N MET A 354 -0.61 -0.39 11.20
CA MET A 354 -1.47 -1.50 11.64
C MET A 354 -0.71 -2.48 12.54
N ASP A 355 0.54 -2.75 12.20
CA ASP A 355 1.47 -3.61 12.94
C ASP A 355 2.13 -2.88 14.14
N LYS A 356 1.71 -1.64 14.43
CA LYS A 356 2.16 -0.83 15.57
C LYS A 356 3.68 -0.58 15.59
N LYS A 357 4.32 -0.47 14.42
CA LYS A 357 5.77 -0.19 14.32
C LYS A 357 6.13 1.21 14.83
N ASP A 358 5.19 2.15 14.79
CA ASP A 358 5.33 3.45 15.44
C ASP A 358 4.96 3.40 16.93
N ALA A 359 5.81 4.01 17.77
CA ALA A 359 5.67 3.97 19.22
C ALA A 359 4.39 4.66 19.72
N GLU A 360 3.99 5.79 19.13
CA GLU A 360 2.79 6.52 19.54
C GLU A 360 1.52 5.78 19.10
N VAL A 361 1.52 5.17 17.91
CA VAL A 361 0.43 4.31 17.45
C VAL A 361 0.26 3.09 18.36
N ARG A 362 1.35 2.54 18.88
CA ARG A 362 1.32 1.49 19.92
C ARG A 362 0.71 2.00 21.24
N MET A 363 1.05 3.22 21.69
CA MET A 363 0.40 3.84 22.85
C MET A 363 -1.11 4.06 22.65
N ILE A 364 -1.53 4.43 21.42
CA ILE A 364 -2.95 4.56 21.05
C ILE A 364 -3.67 3.21 21.13
N GLY A 365 -3.05 2.16 20.59
CA GLY A 365 -3.55 0.78 20.62
C GLY A 365 -3.79 0.30 22.06
N ALA A 366 -2.82 0.55 22.94
CA ALA A 366 -2.87 0.22 24.36
C ALA A 366 -3.76 1.15 25.20
N ARG A 367 -4.33 2.20 24.60
CA ARG A 367 -5.15 3.22 25.28
C ARG A 367 -4.41 3.86 26.47
N LEU A 368 -3.16 4.24 26.27
CA LEU A 368 -2.36 4.95 27.27
C LEU A 368 -2.54 6.48 27.18
N PRO A 369 -2.20 7.23 28.24
CA PRO A 369 -2.18 8.70 28.17
C PRO A 369 -1.26 9.22 27.05
N PRO A 370 -1.62 10.35 26.41
CA PRO A 370 -2.76 11.21 26.73
C PRO A 370 -4.09 10.76 26.08
N TYR A 371 -4.06 9.75 25.20
CA TYR A 371 -5.21 9.33 24.38
C TYR A 371 -6.41 8.83 25.20
N SER A 372 -6.16 8.15 26.31
CA SER A 372 -7.20 7.68 27.23
C SER A 372 -8.01 8.79 27.90
N HIS A 373 -7.51 10.02 27.90
CA HIS A 373 -8.24 11.16 28.45
C HIS A 373 -9.31 11.71 27.49
N ILE A 374 -9.16 11.48 26.19
CA ILE A 374 -10.04 12.04 25.15
C ILE A 374 -10.89 10.99 24.44
N VAL A 375 -10.46 9.73 24.41
CA VAL A 375 -11.17 8.60 23.81
C VAL A 375 -11.47 7.59 24.90
N ARG A 376 -12.75 7.27 25.10
CA ARG A 376 -13.18 6.30 26.12
C ARG A 376 -12.75 4.89 25.74
N ARG A 377 -12.65 4.00 26.74
CA ARG A 377 -12.20 2.61 26.54
C ARG A 377 -13.09 1.83 25.56
N ASP A 378 -14.40 2.09 25.60
CA ASP A 378 -15.46 1.53 24.75
C ASP A 378 -15.72 2.33 23.48
N GLN A 379 -15.10 3.51 23.32
CA GLN A 379 -15.27 4.33 22.14
C GLN A 379 -14.45 3.76 20.97
N GLY A 380 -15.13 2.95 20.16
CA GLY A 380 -14.60 2.35 18.94
C GLY A 380 -14.81 3.18 17.67
N ARG A 381 -15.73 4.16 17.71
CA ARG A 381 -16.11 5.01 16.56
C ARG A 381 -16.37 6.45 16.98
N VAL A 382 -16.34 7.35 16.00
CA VAL A 382 -16.87 8.72 16.15
C VAL A 382 -18.22 8.84 15.45
N GLU A 383 -19.11 9.67 15.98
CA GLU A 383 -20.40 9.97 15.32
C GLU A 383 -20.20 10.78 14.04
N ARG A 384 -19.21 11.68 14.04
CA ARG A 384 -18.87 12.53 12.91
C ARG A 384 -17.36 12.58 12.74
N VAL A 385 -16.90 12.21 11.56
CA VAL A 385 -15.50 12.35 11.15
C VAL A 385 -15.22 13.84 10.93
N ALA A 386 -14.31 14.40 11.74
CA ALA A 386 -13.99 15.82 11.75
C ALA A 386 -12.54 16.14 11.33
N VAL A 387 -11.73 15.10 11.10
CA VAL A 387 -10.34 15.25 10.65
C VAL A 387 -10.28 15.38 9.14
N THR A 388 -9.30 16.12 8.64
CA THR A 388 -8.97 16.32 7.22
C THR A 388 -7.47 16.12 7.01
N ALA A 389 -7.01 15.92 5.77
CA ALA A 389 -5.58 15.83 5.47
C ALA A 389 -4.76 17.05 5.98
N GLU A 390 -5.34 18.25 5.95
CA GLU A 390 -4.73 19.49 6.47
C GLU A 390 -4.36 19.40 7.96
N PHE A 391 -5.06 18.57 8.74
CA PHE A 391 -4.73 18.37 10.15
C PHE A 391 -3.35 17.72 10.32
N VAL A 392 -2.95 16.86 9.39
CA VAL A 392 -1.60 16.25 9.40
C VAL A 392 -0.55 17.32 9.18
N ASP A 393 -0.77 18.24 8.23
CA ASP A 393 0.14 19.37 8.01
C ASP A 393 0.20 20.30 9.24
N GLN A 394 -0.93 20.49 9.94
CA GLN A 394 -0.96 21.25 11.19
C GLN A 394 -0.10 20.62 12.28
N LEU A 395 -0.10 19.28 12.42
CA LEU A 395 0.76 18.58 13.39
C LEU A 395 2.25 18.86 13.17
N ARG A 396 2.66 19.10 11.91
CA ARG A 396 4.06 19.38 11.55
C ARG A 396 4.42 20.86 11.66
N GLN A 397 3.48 21.75 11.33
CA GLN A 397 3.77 23.17 11.13
C GLN A 397 3.41 24.06 12.32
N GLN A 398 2.39 23.68 13.10
CA GLN A 398 1.90 24.54 14.18
C GLN A 398 2.68 24.33 15.47
N THR A 399 2.94 25.44 16.16
CA THR A 399 3.55 25.39 17.48
C THR A 399 2.51 25.01 18.55
N PRO A 400 2.93 24.46 19.69
CA PRO A 400 2.04 24.24 20.82
C PRO A 400 1.28 25.50 21.26
N GLU A 401 1.90 26.67 21.13
CA GLU A 401 1.32 27.97 21.47
C GLU A 401 0.19 28.39 20.51
N ASP A 402 0.33 28.08 19.22
CA ASP A 402 -0.72 28.32 18.22
C ASP A 402 -1.98 27.50 18.57
N ILE A 403 -1.79 26.21 18.89
CA ILE A 403 -2.89 25.33 19.31
C ILE A 403 -3.48 25.77 20.65
N ALA A 404 -2.66 26.20 21.60
CA ALA A 404 -3.14 26.72 22.88
C ALA A 404 -4.09 27.91 22.66
N THR A 405 -3.71 28.83 21.76
CA THR A 405 -4.52 30.00 21.42
C THR A 405 -5.89 29.60 20.88
N VAL A 406 -5.95 28.64 19.95
CA VAL A 406 -7.21 28.12 19.40
C VAL A 406 -8.04 27.40 20.47
N LEU A 407 -7.40 26.60 21.33
CA LEU A 407 -8.08 25.87 22.42
C LEU A 407 -8.65 26.81 23.50
N HIS A 408 -8.08 28.00 23.65
CA HIS A 408 -8.59 29.05 24.52
C HIS A 408 -9.54 30.03 23.81
N SER A 409 -9.85 29.84 22.53
CA SER A 409 -10.78 30.72 21.82
C SER A 409 -12.13 30.82 22.54
N GLY A 410 -12.66 32.05 22.59
CA GLY A 410 -14.02 32.31 23.07
C GLY A 410 -15.09 31.77 22.11
N ASP A 411 -14.75 31.47 20.85
CA ASP A 411 -15.65 30.79 19.91
C ASP A 411 -15.62 29.27 20.15
N LYS A 412 -16.80 28.73 20.50
CA LYS A 412 -17.00 27.30 20.71
C LYS A 412 -16.66 26.47 19.46
N ARG A 413 -16.93 26.96 18.25
CA ARG A 413 -16.68 26.22 17.01
C ARG A 413 -15.19 26.14 16.70
N GLU A 414 -14.49 27.27 16.77
CA GLU A 414 -13.03 27.32 16.56
C GLU A 414 -12.30 26.41 17.54
N ARG A 415 -12.66 26.48 18.83
CA ARG A 415 -12.06 25.62 19.86
C ARG A 415 -12.35 24.13 19.65
N ALA A 416 -13.58 23.79 19.28
CA ALA A 416 -14.01 22.38 19.17
C ALA A 416 -13.41 21.68 17.96
N ARG A 417 -13.06 22.40 16.89
CA ARG A 417 -12.53 21.84 15.64
C ARG A 417 -11.23 21.03 15.83
N PRO A 418 -10.14 21.57 16.40
CA PRO A 418 -8.91 20.79 16.60
C PRO A 418 -9.11 19.63 17.56
N ALA A 419 -9.91 19.82 18.63
CA ALA A 419 -10.23 18.73 19.55
C ALA A 419 -10.97 17.56 18.87
N ALA A 420 -11.94 17.86 18.00
CA ALA A 420 -12.65 16.86 17.23
C ALA A 420 -11.75 16.14 16.22
N ALA A 421 -10.82 16.87 15.58
CA ALA A 421 -9.84 16.28 14.68
C ALA A 421 -8.90 15.31 15.42
N MET A 422 -8.38 15.70 16.60
CA MET A 422 -7.53 14.84 17.44
C MET A 422 -8.24 13.56 17.87
N ILE A 423 -9.48 13.68 18.37
CA ILE A 423 -10.33 12.52 18.71
C ILE A 423 -10.51 11.62 17.49
N THR A 424 -10.88 12.21 16.35
CA THR A 424 -11.15 11.45 15.13
C THR A 424 -9.88 10.71 14.69
N MET A 425 -8.73 11.37 14.59
CA MET A 425 -7.48 10.71 14.19
C MET A 425 -7.09 9.58 15.13
N THR A 426 -7.19 9.78 16.45
CA THR A 426 -6.92 8.73 17.45
C THR A 426 -7.87 7.54 17.29
N VAL A 427 -9.14 7.79 16.95
CA VAL A 427 -10.11 6.72 16.68
C VAL A 427 -9.79 6.00 15.37
N LEU A 428 -9.48 6.71 14.28
CA LEU A 428 -9.14 6.10 12.98
C LEU A 428 -7.89 5.21 13.07
N LEU A 429 -6.83 5.67 13.75
CA LEU A 429 -5.67 4.83 14.06
C LEU A 429 -6.07 3.60 14.89
N GLY A 430 -6.94 3.79 15.89
CA GLY A 430 -7.52 2.69 16.65
C GLY A 430 -8.33 1.69 15.79
N ARG A 431 -9.04 2.16 14.76
CA ARG A 431 -9.78 1.32 13.79
C ARG A 431 -8.82 0.49 12.95
N LEU A 432 -7.72 1.08 12.50
CA LEU A 432 -6.68 0.39 11.73
C LEU A 432 -6.04 -0.77 12.52
N ILE A 433 -5.86 -0.61 13.83
CA ILE A 433 -5.20 -1.60 14.69
C ILE A 433 -6.17 -2.69 15.19
N LYS A 434 -7.44 -2.37 15.38
CA LYS A 434 -8.46 -3.29 15.95
C LYS A 434 -9.17 -4.10 14.87
N PRO A 435 -9.81 -5.25 15.22
CA PRO A 435 -10.58 -6.05 14.27
C PRO A 435 -11.74 -5.25 13.66
N THR A 436 -11.51 -4.69 12.47
CA THR A 436 -12.44 -3.83 11.73
C THR A 436 -12.41 -4.20 10.26
N PRO A 437 -13.45 -3.85 9.46
CA PRO A 437 -13.47 -4.16 8.03
C PRO A 437 -12.24 -3.64 7.29
N ILE A 438 -11.82 -2.39 7.54
CA ILE A 438 -10.63 -1.82 6.90
C ILE A 438 -9.35 -2.56 7.25
N ARG A 439 -9.18 -2.98 8.52
CA ARG A 439 -8.02 -3.77 8.93
C ARG A 439 -7.98 -5.13 8.24
N LYS A 440 -9.14 -5.80 8.12
CA LYS A 440 -9.26 -7.07 7.39
C LYS A 440 -8.77 -6.92 5.95
N GLU A 441 -9.19 -5.87 5.25
CA GLU A 441 -8.78 -5.63 3.87
C GLU A 441 -7.29 -5.28 3.75
N ILE A 442 -6.74 -4.45 4.64
CA ILE A 442 -5.30 -4.13 4.64
C ILE A 442 -4.46 -5.39 4.92
N ARG A 443 -4.92 -6.28 5.80
CA ARG A 443 -4.32 -7.61 6.02
C ARG A 443 -4.33 -8.46 4.75
N MET A 444 -5.44 -8.45 4.00
CA MET A 444 -5.54 -9.18 2.74
C MET A 444 -4.57 -8.66 1.70
N LEU A 445 -4.47 -7.34 1.58
CA LEU A 445 -3.51 -6.69 0.71
C LEU A 445 -2.07 -7.03 1.13
N LYS A 446 -1.76 -7.02 2.44
CA LYS A 446 -0.45 -7.48 2.96
C LYS A 446 -0.15 -8.94 2.59
N VAL A 447 -1.13 -9.83 2.73
CA VAL A 447 -0.98 -11.25 2.34
C VAL A 447 -0.75 -11.38 0.83
N ASN A 448 -1.47 -10.61 0.02
CA ASN A 448 -1.28 -10.57 -1.42
C ASN A 448 0.15 -10.11 -1.78
N LEU A 449 0.63 -9.04 -1.15
CA LEU A 449 2.02 -8.58 -1.30
C LEU A 449 3.01 -9.67 -0.90
N ILE A 450 2.81 -10.36 0.23
CA ILE A 450 3.69 -11.46 0.66
C ILE A 450 3.74 -12.57 -0.39
N ILE A 451 2.59 -12.96 -0.95
CA ILE A 451 2.50 -13.96 -2.02
C ILE A 451 3.27 -13.47 -3.26
N GLU A 452 3.06 -12.23 -3.69
CA GLU A 452 3.76 -11.64 -4.83
C GLU A 452 5.28 -11.61 -4.61
N GLU A 453 5.74 -11.24 -3.42
CA GLU A 453 7.16 -11.24 -3.06
C GLU A 453 7.76 -12.66 -3.02
N PHE A 454 7.02 -13.71 -2.66
CA PHE A 454 7.51 -15.10 -2.82
C PHE A 454 7.81 -15.44 -4.28
N TYR A 455 6.96 -15.02 -5.21
CA TYR A 455 7.21 -15.23 -6.64
C TYR A 455 8.36 -14.36 -7.15
N ARG A 456 8.42 -13.08 -6.78
CA ARG A 456 9.52 -12.17 -7.20
C ARG A 456 10.87 -12.49 -6.57
N SER A 457 10.90 -13.18 -5.44
CA SER A 457 12.15 -13.61 -4.77
C SER A 457 12.70 -14.95 -5.26
N SER A 458 12.02 -15.63 -6.19
CA SER A 458 12.47 -16.92 -6.73
C SER A 458 12.29 -17.04 -8.23
N ASP A 459 13.33 -17.50 -8.92
CA ASP A 459 13.26 -17.86 -10.34
C ASP A 459 12.30 -19.03 -10.62
N ASN A 460 12.14 -19.94 -9.64
CA ASN A 460 11.31 -21.13 -9.80
C ASN A 460 9.89 -20.89 -9.28
N ILE A 461 8.93 -20.88 -10.20
CA ILE A 461 7.52 -20.62 -9.92
C ILE A 461 6.89 -21.72 -9.05
N GLU A 462 7.24 -22.98 -9.27
CA GLU A 462 6.72 -24.09 -8.45
C GLU A 462 7.25 -24.03 -7.01
N HIS A 463 8.51 -23.62 -6.86
CA HIS A 463 9.10 -23.39 -5.55
C HIS A 463 8.42 -22.22 -4.82
N ALA A 464 8.25 -21.08 -5.50
CA ALA A 464 7.52 -19.93 -4.97
C ALA A 464 6.08 -20.27 -4.58
N ARG A 465 5.38 -21.04 -5.42
CA ARG A 465 4.02 -21.52 -5.14
C ARG A 465 3.99 -22.40 -3.89
N THR A 466 4.96 -23.29 -3.74
CA THR A 466 5.06 -24.16 -2.55
C THR A 466 5.30 -23.34 -1.29
N GLN A 467 6.20 -22.35 -1.33
CA GLN A 467 6.46 -21.45 -0.20
C GLN A 467 5.24 -20.61 0.17
N ALA A 468 4.55 -20.04 -0.82
CA ALA A 468 3.35 -19.25 -0.60
C ALA A 468 2.19 -20.11 -0.05
N GLN A 469 2.05 -21.36 -0.50
CA GLN A 469 1.08 -22.31 0.04
C GLN A 469 1.42 -22.72 1.49
N GLU A 470 2.69 -22.97 1.79
CA GLU A 470 3.15 -23.27 3.15
C GLU A 470 2.90 -22.10 4.09
N PHE A 471 3.16 -20.87 3.61
CA PHE A 471 2.85 -19.63 4.33
C PHE A 471 1.37 -19.53 4.68
N LEU A 472 0.46 -19.69 3.70
CA LEU A 472 -0.98 -19.62 3.92
C LEU A 472 -1.49 -20.70 4.87
N ASN A 473 -0.92 -21.91 4.80
CA ASN A 473 -1.38 -23.05 5.61
C ASN A 473 -0.86 -23.03 7.05
N THR A 474 0.37 -22.56 7.27
CA THR A 474 1.06 -22.68 8.55
C THR A 474 1.35 -21.32 9.19
N ARG A 475 2.07 -20.44 8.50
CA ARG A 475 2.61 -19.20 9.07
C ARG A 475 1.56 -18.11 9.23
N LEU A 476 0.52 -18.08 8.39
CA LEU A 476 -0.54 -17.07 8.43
C LEU A 476 -1.23 -17.01 9.81
N LYS A 477 -1.52 -18.17 10.41
CA LYS A 477 -2.14 -18.25 11.75
C LYS A 477 -1.21 -17.78 12.86
N SER A 478 0.10 -17.94 12.67
CA SER A 478 1.11 -17.46 13.62
C SER A 478 1.25 -15.94 13.55
N LEU A 479 1.22 -15.36 12.34
CA LEU A 479 1.32 -13.91 12.14
C LEU A 479 0.10 -13.15 12.67
N TYR A 480 -1.08 -13.76 12.60
CA TYR A 480 -2.33 -13.13 13.02
C TYR A 480 -3.08 -14.06 13.98
N PRO A 481 -2.64 -14.16 15.24
CA PRO A 481 -3.28 -15.00 16.24
C PRO A 481 -4.69 -14.50 16.62
N ASP A 482 -4.98 -13.22 16.37
CA ASP A 482 -6.26 -12.56 16.62
C ASP A 482 -7.23 -12.63 15.41
N MET A 483 -6.89 -13.42 14.39
CA MET A 483 -7.75 -13.60 13.21
C MET A 483 -9.07 -14.25 13.60
N SER A 484 -10.20 -13.65 13.21
CA SER A 484 -11.50 -14.24 13.47
C SER A 484 -11.72 -15.52 12.64
N SER A 485 -12.73 -16.33 13.00
CA SER A 485 -13.09 -17.51 12.19
C SER A 485 -13.55 -17.13 10.78
N GLU A 486 -14.25 -16.00 10.66
CA GLU A 486 -14.73 -15.47 9.38
C GLU A 486 -13.56 -14.95 8.53
N GLU A 487 -12.62 -14.22 9.14
CA GLU A 487 -11.39 -13.81 8.46
C GLU A 487 -10.59 -15.04 8.01
N SER A 488 -10.43 -16.04 8.87
CA SER A 488 -9.71 -17.28 8.54
C SER A 488 -10.32 -18.01 7.35
N GLN A 489 -11.66 -18.10 7.29
CA GLN A 489 -12.36 -18.72 6.17
C GLN A 489 -12.19 -17.90 4.89
N ALA A 490 -12.36 -16.57 4.97
CA ALA A 490 -12.13 -15.68 3.84
C ALA A 490 -10.70 -15.80 3.29
N MET A 491 -9.68 -15.85 4.18
CA MET A 491 -8.28 -16.06 3.78
C MET A 491 -8.07 -17.41 3.07
N GLN A 492 -8.73 -18.48 3.51
CA GLN A 492 -8.60 -19.79 2.86
C GLN A 492 -9.24 -19.80 1.47
N GLU A 493 -10.46 -19.26 1.34
CA GLU A 493 -11.18 -19.22 0.07
C GLU A 493 -10.54 -18.26 -0.94
N GLN A 494 -10.06 -17.11 -0.48
CA GLN A 494 -9.42 -16.12 -1.33
C GLN A 494 -7.94 -16.42 -1.55
N GLY A 495 -7.25 -17.06 -0.60
CA GLY A 495 -5.82 -17.36 -0.68
C GLY A 495 -5.46 -18.22 -1.89
N GLN A 496 -6.28 -19.23 -2.21
CA GLN A 496 -6.08 -20.03 -3.42
C GLN A 496 -6.24 -19.20 -4.70
N LYS A 497 -7.26 -18.33 -4.74
CA LYS A 497 -7.50 -17.43 -5.88
C LYS A 497 -6.38 -16.39 -6.02
N MET A 498 -5.84 -15.91 -4.91
CA MET A 498 -4.69 -14.99 -4.88
C MET A 498 -3.45 -15.67 -5.43
N LEU A 499 -3.14 -16.90 -5.00
CA LEU A 499 -2.02 -17.68 -5.54
C LEU A 499 -2.11 -17.80 -7.06
N GLU A 500 -3.26 -18.22 -7.57
CA GLU A 500 -3.48 -18.40 -9.01
C GLU A 500 -3.39 -17.08 -9.79
N ALA A 501 -3.97 -15.99 -9.26
CA ALA A 501 -3.94 -14.69 -9.89
C ALA A 501 -2.52 -14.08 -9.93
N VAL A 502 -1.78 -14.17 -8.81
CA VAL A 502 -0.40 -13.68 -8.72
C VAL A 502 0.53 -14.50 -9.61
N GLU A 503 0.38 -15.83 -9.62
CA GLU A 503 1.16 -16.69 -10.50
C GLU A 503 0.93 -16.33 -11.97
N GLN A 504 -0.34 -16.19 -12.40
CA GLN A 504 -0.65 -15.79 -13.76
C GLN A 504 -0.07 -14.42 -14.12
N LYS A 505 -0.15 -13.45 -13.19
CA LYS A 505 0.45 -12.11 -13.34
C LYS A 505 1.96 -12.20 -13.53
N ILE A 506 2.69 -12.87 -12.65
CA ILE A 506 4.16 -12.99 -12.69
C ILE A 506 4.62 -13.79 -13.92
N VAL A 507 3.93 -14.88 -14.28
CA VAL A 507 4.21 -15.64 -15.50
C VAL A 507 4.05 -14.75 -16.74
N ALA A 508 3.00 -13.93 -16.80
CA ALA A 508 2.77 -13.00 -17.89
C ALA A 508 3.85 -11.91 -17.95
N GLU A 509 4.24 -11.34 -16.81
CA GLU A 509 5.33 -10.35 -16.70
C GLU A 509 6.67 -10.93 -17.16
N ARG A 510 7.07 -12.11 -16.67
CA ARG A 510 8.33 -12.76 -17.06
C ARG A 510 8.37 -13.14 -18.54
N LYS A 511 7.25 -13.63 -19.09
CA LYS A 511 7.11 -13.88 -20.53
C LYS A 511 7.25 -12.59 -21.35
N ALA A 512 6.68 -11.48 -20.89
CA ALA A 512 6.79 -10.18 -21.55
C ALA A 512 8.23 -9.63 -21.49
N SER A 513 8.95 -9.89 -20.40
CA SER A 513 10.36 -9.50 -20.21
C SER A 513 11.36 -10.40 -20.95
N GLY A 514 10.91 -11.41 -21.69
CA GLY A 514 11.80 -12.34 -22.40
C GLY A 514 12.60 -13.26 -21.49
N VAL A 515 12.28 -13.30 -20.19
CA VAL A 515 12.84 -14.26 -19.24
C VAL A 515 12.19 -15.61 -19.52
N THR A 516 13.02 -16.63 -19.77
CA THR A 516 12.54 -18.00 -19.91
C THR A 516 11.91 -18.38 -18.58
N VAL A 517 10.58 -18.35 -18.54
CA VAL A 517 9.85 -18.90 -17.40
C VAL A 517 10.14 -20.38 -17.39
N THR A 518 11.03 -20.80 -16.49
CA THR A 518 11.11 -22.17 -16.00
C THR A 518 9.86 -22.44 -15.15
N THR A 519 8.67 -22.27 -15.73
CA THR A 519 7.73 -23.39 -15.67
C THR A 519 8.51 -24.49 -16.30
N THR A 520 8.84 -25.52 -15.55
CA THR A 520 9.16 -26.80 -16.15
C THR A 520 8.09 -27.00 -17.21
N GLN A 521 8.40 -26.71 -18.48
CA GLN A 521 7.64 -27.27 -19.56
C GLN A 521 7.83 -28.73 -19.25
N MET A 522 6.74 -29.39 -18.94
CA MET A 522 6.68 -30.79 -19.28
C MET A 522 6.84 -30.84 -20.82
N SER A 523 8.04 -30.62 -21.37
CA SER A 523 8.63 -31.73 -22.10
C SER A 523 8.45 -32.89 -21.15
N GLU A 524 7.86 -33.97 -21.62
CA GLU A 524 7.85 -35.24 -20.92
C GLU A 524 9.31 -35.71 -20.70
N GLU A 525 10.13 -34.94 -19.97
CA GLU A 525 11.06 -35.47 -19.01
C GLU A 525 10.14 -36.08 -17.97
N GLU A 526 9.84 -37.36 -18.24
CA GLU A 526 9.42 -38.34 -17.28
C GLU A 526 10.23 -38.13 -16.01
N GLY A 527 9.66 -37.32 -15.11
CA GLY A 527 10.15 -37.18 -13.77
C GLY A 527 10.37 -38.59 -13.23
N GLU A 528 11.53 -38.78 -12.61
CA GLU A 528 12.06 -40.05 -12.13
C GLU A 528 11.07 -40.87 -11.25
N ASP A 529 9.95 -40.26 -10.85
CA ASP A 529 8.87 -40.79 -10.02
C ASP A 529 7.59 -41.23 -10.79
N GLY A 530 7.53 -41.12 -12.12
CA GLY A 530 6.42 -41.60 -12.96
C GLY A 530 6.78 -42.83 -13.80
N LEU A 531 5.79 -43.63 -14.22
CA LEU A 531 5.97 -44.70 -15.20
C LEU A 531 5.76 -44.15 -16.62
N SER A 532 6.67 -44.46 -17.55
CA SER A 532 6.45 -44.23 -18.97
C SER A 532 5.42 -45.20 -19.55
N ALA A 533 4.81 -44.84 -20.68
CA ALA A 533 3.92 -45.75 -21.41
C ALA A 533 4.63 -47.04 -21.89
N GLU A 534 5.95 -47.02 -22.01
CA GLU A 534 6.78 -48.18 -22.34
C GLU A 534 7.11 -49.02 -21.09
N GLU A 535 7.37 -48.37 -19.95
CA GLU A 535 7.54 -49.00 -18.64
C GLU A 535 6.26 -49.73 -18.22
N GLU A 536 5.07 -49.15 -18.45
CA GLU A 536 3.80 -49.83 -18.19
C GLU A 536 3.61 -51.08 -19.06
N LYS A 537 4.00 -51.04 -20.34
CA LYS A 537 3.96 -52.20 -21.24
C LYS A 537 4.93 -53.32 -20.82
N MET A 538 6.07 -52.95 -20.24
CA MET A 538 7.03 -53.90 -19.67
C MET A 538 6.64 -54.42 -18.29
N GLY A 539 5.49 -54.02 -17.77
CA GLY A 539 4.96 -54.47 -16.48
C GLY A 539 5.63 -53.81 -15.27
N VAL A 540 6.30 -52.66 -15.46
CA VAL A 540 6.92 -51.90 -14.38
C VAL A 540 5.83 -51.26 -13.52
N GLN A 541 5.99 -51.33 -12.19
CA GLN A 541 5.06 -50.77 -11.21
C GLN A 541 5.82 -49.99 -10.14
N ILE A 542 5.25 -48.90 -9.62
CA ILE A 542 5.85 -48.15 -8.50
C ILE A 542 5.24 -48.62 -7.19
N HIS A 543 6.06 -49.13 -6.28
CA HIS A 543 5.65 -49.52 -4.93
C HIS A 543 6.62 -48.99 -3.87
N ARG A 544 6.14 -48.78 -2.65
CA ARG A 544 6.99 -48.43 -1.51
C ARG A 544 7.64 -49.69 -0.94
N VAL A 545 8.97 -49.74 -0.96
CA VAL A 545 9.77 -50.86 -0.45
C VAL A 545 10.51 -50.40 0.81
N PRO A 546 10.45 -51.15 1.92
CA PRO A 546 11.18 -50.82 3.14
C PRO A 546 12.70 -51.02 2.92
N MET A 547 13.46 -49.94 3.08
CA MET A 547 14.92 -49.92 2.92
C MET A 547 15.61 -49.24 4.10
N ARG A 548 16.84 -49.66 4.43
CA ARG A 548 17.67 -48.96 5.43
C ARG A 548 18.43 -47.81 4.77
N VAL A 549 18.17 -46.59 5.20
CA VAL A 549 18.91 -45.38 4.80
C VAL A 549 19.44 -44.71 6.06
N ALA A 550 20.75 -44.44 6.09
CA ALA A 550 21.43 -43.86 7.25
C ALA A 550 21.09 -44.58 8.58
N GLY A 551 21.02 -45.91 8.56
CA GLY A 551 20.78 -46.75 9.75
C GLY A 551 19.31 -46.91 10.18
N ARG A 552 18.36 -46.14 9.62
CA ARG A 552 16.92 -46.24 9.93
C ARG A 552 16.13 -46.89 8.78
N LEU A 553 15.09 -47.64 9.11
CA LEU A 553 14.18 -48.23 8.11
C LEU A 553 13.24 -47.13 7.60
N ARG A 554 13.21 -46.91 6.29
CA ARG A 554 12.31 -45.96 5.60
C ARG A 554 11.59 -46.66 4.45
N GLN A 555 10.34 -46.29 4.21
CA GLN A 555 9.56 -46.74 3.07
C GLN A 555 9.87 -45.83 1.87
N ILE A 556 10.50 -46.36 0.82
CA ILE A 556 10.97 -45.58 -0.33
C ILE A 556 10.22 -46.06 -1.58
N PRO A 557 9.62 -45.15 -2.38
CA PRO A 557 9.05 -45.52 -3.67
C PRO A 557 10.15 -46.08 -4.59
N GLN A 558 9.90 -47.22 -5.22
CA GLN A 558 10.82 -47.88 -6.15
C GLN A 558 10.02 -48.42 -7.34
N LYS A 559 10.59 -48.31 -8.55
CA LYS A 559 10.11 -49.01 -9.74
C LYS A 559 10.45 -50.50 -9.60
N ILE A 560 9.47 -51.37 -9.79
CA ILE A 560 9.58 -52.82 -9.71
C ILE A 560 9.16 -53.39 -11.05
N MET A 561 9.99 -54.25 -11.65
CA MET A 561 9.70 -54.92 -12.91
C MET A 561 9.86 -56.43 -12.78
N PRO A 562 9.20 -57.24 -13.63
CA PRO A 562 9.55 -58.64 -13.80
C PRO A 562 11.02 -58.78 -14.20
N ASP A 563 11.74 -59.77 -13.66
CA ASP A 563 13.13 -59.98 -14.06
C ASP A 563 13.18 -60.39 -15.56
N PRO A 564 13.96 -59.68 -16.40
CA PRO A 564 14.15 -60.06 -17.81
C PRO A 564 14.63 -61.50 -18.03
N ASP A 565 15.38 -62.06 -17.06
CA ASP A 565 15.91 -63.43 -17.14
C ASP A 565 14.97 -64.48 -16.53
N ASP A 566 14.04 -64.06 -15.66
CA ASP A 566 13.05 -64.94 -15.01
C ASP A 566 11.76 -64.15 -14.68
N PRO A 567 10.77 -64.15 -15.59
CA PRO A 567 9.53 -63.38 -15.42
C PRO A 567 8.69 -63.77 -14.20
N SER A 568 9.00 -64.88 -13.51
CA SER A 568 8.33 -65.28 -12.27
C SER A 568 8.80 -64.50 -11.05
N ARG A 569 9.95 -63.81 -11.16
CA ARG A 569 10.56 -63.01 -10.10
C ARG A 569 10.48 -61.52 -10.43
N HIS A 570 10.57 -60.70 -9.39
CA HIS A 570 10.49 -59.25 -9.52
C HIS A 570 11.76 -58.61 -8.96
N VAL A 571 12.21 -57.56 -9.62
CA VAL A 571 13.44 -56.83 -9.29
C VAL A 571 13.14 -55.33 -9.23
N ILE A 572 13.95 -54.61 -8.45
CA ILE A 572 13.96 -53.15 -8.52
C ILE A 572 14.54 -52.75 -9.89
N ALA A 573 13.84 -51.88 -10.61
CA ALA A 573 14.27 -51.31 -11.86
C ALA A 573 14.97 -49.96 -11.62
N GLN A 574 15.98 -49.69 -12.44
CA GLN A 574 16.62 -48.38 -12.57
C GLN A 574 16.72 -48.07 -14.06
N ARG A 575 16.70 -46.79 -14.45
CA ARG A 575 16.94 -46.41 -15.83
C ARG A 575 18.43 -46.50 -16.17
N ASP A 576 18.73 -47.16 -17.28
CA ASP A 576 20.07 -47.15 -17.84
C ASP A 576 20.39 -45.72 -18.31
N PRO A 577 21.48 -45.10 -17.82
CA PRO A 577 21.83 -43.72 -18.19
C PRO A 577 22.21 -43.56 -19.66
N GLU A 578 22.56 -44.63 -20.38
CA GLU A 578 22.95 -44.55 -21.80
C GLU A 578 21.75 -44.79 -22.74
N THR A 579 20.82 -45.68 -22.38
CA THR A 579 19.70 -46.08 -23.26
C THR A 579 18.34 -45.56 -22.79
N GLY A 580 18.22 -45.13 -21.53
CA GLY A 580 16.97 -44.71 -20.92
C GLY A 580 16.01 -45.87 -20.57
N GLU A 581 16.35 -47.11 -20.93
CA GLU A 581 15.51 -48.29 -20.72
C GLU A 581 15.55 -48.76 -19.25
N PRO A 582 14.45 -49.33 -18.72
CA PRO A 582 14.43 -49.89 -17.37
C PRO A 582 15.23 -51.20 -17.32
N VAL A 583 16.32 -51.19 -16.56
CA VAL A 583 17.18 -52.34 -16.32
C VAL A 583 17.16 -52.75 -14.84
N PRO A 584 17.43 -54.02 -14.50
CA PRO A 584 17.50 -54.45 -13.10
C PRO A 584 18.57 -53.69 -12.32
N ALA A 585 18.17 -52.99 -11.26
CA ALA A 585 19.06 -52.30 -10.35
C ALA A 585 19.99 -53.32 -9.68
N ARG A 586 21.31 -53.06 -9.75
CA ARG A 586 22.33 -53.93 -9.17
C ARG A 586 22.98 -53.29 -7.95
N ARG A 587 23.25 -54.10 -6.93
CA ARG A 587 24.06 -53.71 -5.77
C ARG A 587 25.16 -54.74 -5.57
N ARG A 588 26.41 -54.27 -5.55
CA ARG A 588 27.61 -55.14 -5.48
C ARG A 588 27.62 -56.25 -6.54
N GLY A 589 27.10 -55.96 -7.74
CA GLY A 589 27.07 -56.88 -8.88
C GLY A 589 25.83 -57.78 -8.99
N SER A 590 25.03 -57.91 -7.92
CA SER A 590 23.83 -58.74 -7.89
C SER A 590 22.55 -57.92 -8.14
N LYS A 591 21.56 -58.53 -8.81
CA LYS A 591 20.22 -57.93 -8.99
C LYS A 591 19.49 -57.83 -7.64
N ARG A 592 18.74 -56.75 -7.45
CA ARG A 592 17.97 -56.50 -6.23
C ARG A 592 16.55 -57.07 -6.36
N TYR A 593 16.37 -58.30 -5.90
CA TYR A 593 15.06 -58.96 -5.92
C TYR A 593 14.11 -58.43 -4.85
N VAL A 594 12.82 -58.47 -5.17
CA VAL A 594 11.73 -58.12 -4.26
C VAL A 594 10.67 -59.21 -4.25
N ILE A 595 10.11 -59.47 -3.07
CA ILE A 595 9.02 -60.42 -2.86
C ILE A 595 7.76 -59.65 -2.48
N LYS A 596 6.64 -60.05 -3.08
CA LYS A 596 5.31 -59.56 -2.73
C LYS A 596 4.79 -60.31 -1.49
N GLY A 597 4.82 -59.66 -0.33
CA GLY A 597 4.28 -60.16 0.93
C GLY A 597 2.83 -59.71 1.19
N ARG A 598 2.27 -60.07 2.36
CA ARG A 598 0.90 -59.67 2.77
C ARG A 598 0.76 -58.16 3.00
N GLU A 599 1.84 -57.48 3.40
CA GLU A 599 1.86 -56.06 3.75
C GLU A 599 2.44 -55.17 2.64
N GLY A 600 2.71 -55.74 1.46
CA GLY A 600 3.33 -55.04 0.32
C GLY A 600 4.63 -55.69 -0.14
N TRP A 601 5.44 -54.93 -0.87
CA TRP A 601 6.71 -55.40 -1.43
C TRP A 601 7.86 -55.21 -0.46
N ALA A 602 8.72 -56.22 -0.34
CA ALA A 602 9.92 -56.17 0.48
C ALA A 602 11.13 -56.69 -0.29
N LEU A 603 12.32 -56.20 0.04
CA LEU A 603 13.56 -56.76 -0.47
C LEU A 603 13.67 -58.24 -0.08
N GLU A 604 13.90 -59.09 -1.07
CA GLU A 604 14.39 -60.44 -0.83
C GLU A 604 15.77 -60.28 -0.19
N LYS A 605 15.95 -60.80 1.03
CA LYS A 605 17.17 -60.58 1.82
C LYS A 605 18.41 -60.95 0.98
N GLU A 606 19.32 -59.98 0.78
CA GLU A 606 20.67 -60.19 0.22
C GLU A 606 21.53 -61.08 1.14
#